data_AF-A0A4Y2B3K7-F1
#
_entry.id   AF-A0A4Y2B3K7-F1
#
_cell.length_a   1.000
_cell.length_b   1.000
_cell.length_c   1.000
_cell.angle_alpha   90.00
_cell.angle_beta   90.00
_cell.angle_gamma   90.00
#
_symmetry.space_group_name_H-M   'P 1'
#
loop_
_entity.id
_entity.type
_entity.pdbx_description
1 polymer ?
#
loop_
_entity_poly.entity_id
_entity_poly.type
_entity_poly.pdbx_seq_one_letter_code
_entity_poly.pdbx_strand_id
1 'polypeptide(L)'
;MATVQEKAMCVLWFFETKSVITTQRRFRTTYEKDPPSDNSIRRCLTQFQETGSVLHRKGAGRPSTSQENVDRIQETFTRSPRKSTRKAAVQLHMPHTTIWNVLHNRLHLNAYKVQIVQALHPNDKPRRFEFAG
;
A
#
# COMPACT_ATOMS: atom_id res chain seq x y z
N MET A 1 23.69 -4.95 -5.75
CA MET A 1 22.78 -6.11 -5.54
C MET A 1 22.54 -6.78 -6.88
N ALA A 2 22.54 -8.12 -6.93
CA ALA A 2 22.33 -8.83 -8.19
C ALA A 2 20.90 -8.68 -8.72
N THR A 3 20.78 -8.53 -10.04
CA THR A 3 19.52 -8.45 -10.77
C THR A 3 18.75 -9.77 -10.74
N VAL A 4 17.49 -9.76 -11.18
CA VAL A 4 16.66 -10.98 -11.27
C VAL A 4 17.27 -11.99 -12.25
N GLN A 5 17.78 -11.51 -13.39
CA GLN A 5 18.44 -12.34 -14.40
C GLN A 5 19.75 -12.93 -13.85
N GLU A 6 20.56 -12.10 -13.21
CA GLU A 6 21.81 -12.51 -12.55
C GLU A 6 21.56 -13.59 -11.47
N LYS A 7 20.48 -13.46 -10.69
CA LYS A 7 20.04 -14.48 -9.73
C LYS A 7 19.59 -15.78 -10.39
N ALA A 8 18.85 -15.70 -11.49
CA ALA A 8 18.44 -16.87 -12.25
C ALA A 8 19.65 -17.63 -12.81
N MET A 9 20.66 -16.92 -13.32
CA MET A 9 21.91 -17.53 -13.78
C MET A 9 22.69 -18.20 -12.64
N CYS A 10 22.74 -17.59 -11.45
CA CYS A 10 23.32 -18.22 -10.28
C CYS A 10 22.63 -19.55 -9.95
N VAL A 11 21.30 -19.63 -10.04
CA VAL A 11 20.55 -20.87 -9.82
C VAL A 11 20.91 -21.92 -10.88
N LEU A 12 20.95 -21.54 -12.16
CA LEU A 12 21.31 -22.43 -13.27
C LEU A 12 22.73 -23.01 -13.11
N TRP A 13 23.72 -22.16 -12.89
CA TRP A 13 25.11 -22.62 -12.69
C TRP A 13 25.27 -23.44 -11.41
N PHE A 14 24.50 -23.14 -10.36
CA PHE A 14 24.53 -23.96 -9.15
C PHE A 14 23.99 -25.36 -9.42
N PHE A 15 22.91 -25.52 -10.20
CA PHE A 15 22.41 -26.85 -10.57
C PHE A 15 23.42 -27.66 -11.38
N GLU A 16 24.16 -27.00 -12.28
CA GLU A 16 25.19 -27.65 -13.10
C GLU A 16 26.42 -28.04 -12.27
N THR A 17 26.91 -27.13 -11.43
CA THR A 17 28.23 -27.28 -10.77
C THR A 17 28.13 -27.83 -9.34
N LYS A 18 26.95 -27.76 -8.71
CA LYS A 18 26.71 -28.06 -7.30
C LYS A 18 27.65 -27.34 -6.33
N SER A 19 28.26 -26.23 -6.77
CA SER A 19 29.30 -25.50 -6.02
C SER A 19 29.04 -24.00 -6.06
N VAL A 20 28.94 -23.40 -4.88
CA VAL A 20 28.78 -21.95 -4.73
C VAL A 20 30.04 -21.22 -5.18
N ILE A 21 31.24 -21.73 -4.83
CA ILE A 21 32.51 -21.13 -5.23
C ILE A 21 32.61 -21.07 -6.76
N THR A 22 32.25 -22.17 -7.45
CA THR A 22 32.30 -22.24 -8.92
C THR A 22 31.27 -21.31 -9.55
N THR A 23 30.07 -21.24 -8.97
CA THR A 23 29.01 -20.30 -9.38
C THR A 23 29.48 -18.86 -9.26
N GLN A 24 30.09 -18.48 -8.13
CA GLN A 24 30.64 -17.15 -7.90
C GLN A 24 31.80 -16.81 -8.84
N ARG A 25 32.65 -17.78 -9.18
CA ARG A 25 33.73 -17.59 -10.16
C ARG A 25 33.15 -17.32 -11.55
N ARG A 26 32.18 -18.14 -12.00
CA ARG A 26 31.47 -17.93 -13.28
C ARG A 26 30.75 -16.59 -13.33
N PHE A 27 30.16 -16.17 -12.21
CA PHE A 27 29.51 -14.87 -12.11
C PHE A 27 30.50 -13.72 -12.37
N ARG A 28 31.69 -13.76 -11.74
CA ARG A 28 32.73 -12.75 -11.95
C ARG A 28 33.19 -12.68 -13.40
N THR A 29 33.41 -13.82 -14.06
CA THR A 29 33.82 -13.84 -15.47
C THR A 29 32.72 -13.41 -16.43
N THR A 30 31.45 -13.69 -16.12
CA THR A 30 30.33 -13.38 -17.02
C THR A 30 29.85 -11.93 -16.89
N TYR A 31 29.83 -11.40 -15.67
CA TYR A 31 29.23 -10.10 -15.36
C TYR A 31 30.24 -9.03 -14.93
N GLU A 32 31.52 -9.38 -14.73
CA GLU A 32 32.60 -8.47 -14.30
C GLU A 32 32.25 -7.68 -13.02
N LYS A 33 31.51 -8.30 -12.12
CA LYS A 33 31.02 -7.72 -10.86
C LYS A 33 31.24 -8.67 -9.69
N ASP A 34 31.21 -8.11 -8.49
CA ASP A 34 31.18 -8.92 -7.28
C ASP A 34 29.95 -9.82 -7.22
N PRO A 35 30.13 -11.12 -6.97
CA PRO A 35 29.04 -12.06 -6.96
C PRO A 35 28.18 -11.93 -5.71
N PRO A 36 26.94 -12.45 -5.73
CA PRO A 36 26.14 -12.57 -4.53
C PRO A 36 26.85 -13.44 -3.48
N SER A 37 26.59 -13.15 -2.20
CA SER A 37 27.11 -13.96 -1.10
C SER A 37 26.58 -15.39 -1.13
N ASP A 38 27.28 -16.34 -0.50
CA ASP A 38 26.86 -17.74 -0.39
C ASP A 38 25.42 -17.87 0.11
N ASN A 39 25.11 -17.18 1.22
CA ASN A 39 23.77 -17.13 1.79
C ASN A 39 22.72 -16.61 0.80
N SER A 40 23.07 -15.63 -0.03
CA SER A 40 22.16 -15.09 -1.04
C SER A 40 21.88 -16.10 -2.15
N ILE A 41 22.91 -16.84 -2.59
CA ILE A 41 22.78 -17.88 -3.63
C ILE A 41 21.93 -19.03 -3.10
N ARG A 42 22.22 -19.54 -1.89
CA ARG A 42 21.44 -20.60 -1.26
C ARG A 42 19.99 -20.20 -1.03
N ARG A 43 19.74 -19.00 -0.51
CA ARG A 43 18.38 -18.48 -0.32
C ARG A 43 17.62 -18.38 -1.65
N CYS A 44 18.29 -17.92 -2.71
CA CYS A 44 17.71 -17.85 -4.04
C CYS A 44 17.34 -19.23 -4.58
N LEU A 45 18.21 -20.23 -4.36
CA LEU A 45 17.97 -21.62 -4.74
C LEU A 45 16.77 -22.21 -4.00
N THR A 46 16.74 -22.11 -2.67
CA THR A 46 15.60 -22.60 -1.86
C THR A 46 14.31 -21.94 -2.30
N GLN A 47 14.34 -20.61 -2.52
CA GLN A 47 13.17 -19.90 -2.98
C GLN A 47 12.69 -20.39 -4.35
N PHE A 48 13.62 -20.63 -5.28
CA PHE A 48 13.31 -21.16 -6.60
C PHE A 48 12.71 -22.57 -6.51
N GLN A 49 13.25 -23.45 -5.66
CA GLN A 49 12.72 -24.80 -5.45
C GLN A 49 11.30 -24.78 -4.85
N GLU A 50 11.03 -23.88 -3.91
CA GLU A 50 9.72 -23.79 -3.25
C GLU A 50 8.64 -23.13 -4.12
N THR A 51 9.01 -22.12 -4.91
CA THR A 51 8.03 -21.22 -5.56
C THR A 51 8.18 -21.11 -7.07
N GLY A 52 9.22 -21.73 -7.66
CA GLY A 52 9.56 -21.59 -9.07
C GLY A 52 10.06 -20.19 -9.46
N SER A 53 10.31 -19.30 -8.49
CA SER A 53 10.63 -17.90 -8.74
C SER A 53 11.82 -17.42 -7.92
N VAL A 54 12.65 -16.57 -8.55
CA VAL A 54 13.76 -15.83 -7.90
C VAL A 54 13.38 -14.39 -7.56
N LEU A 55 12.12 -14.00 -7.79
CA LEU A 55 11.60 -12.66 -7.49
C LEU A 55 11.48 -12.44 -5.99
N HIS A 56 11.72 -11.23 -5.52
CA HIS A 56 11.52 -10.92 -4.11
C HIS A 56 10.06 -11.15 -3.70
N ARG A 57 9.83 -11.95 -2.64
CA ARG A 57 8.49 -12.12 -2.06
C ARG A 57 8.02 -10.78 -1.51
N LYS A 58 6.83 -10.32 -1.88
CA LYS A 58 6.21 -9.17 -1.23
C LYS A 58 6.06 -9.48 0.26
N GLY A 59 6.65 -8.64 1.11
CA GLY A 59 6.37 -8.69 2.54
C GLY A 59 4.92 -8.33 2.82
N ALA A 60 4.43 -8.69 4.02
CA ALA A 60 3.08 -8.37 4.49
C ALA A 60 2.77 -6.86 4.56
N GLY A 61 3.78 -6.01 4.38
CA GLY A 61 3.66 -4.57 4.47
C GLY A 61 3.48 -4.08 5.91
N ARG A 62 3.20 -2.78 6.06
CA ARG A 62 2.88 -2.19 7.36
C ARG A 62 1.50 -2.71 7.82
N PRO A 63 1.32 -3.08 9.10
CA PRO A 63 0.01 -3.46 9.62
C PRO A 63 -1.05 -2.39 9.32
N SER A 64 -2.17 -2.82 8.76
CA SER A 64 -3.34 -1.96 8.56
C SER A 64 -4.03 -1.68 9.89
N THR A 65 -4.72 -0.54 9.99
CA THR A 65 -5.72 -0.30 11.03
C THR A 65 -6.73 -1.47 11.06
N SER A 66 -7.10 -1.93 12.26
CA SER A 66 -8.07 -3.01 12.45
C SER A 66 -9.45 -2.62 11.93
N GLN A 67 -10.24 -3.61 11.48
CA GLN A 67 -11.59 -3.38 10.98
C GLN A 67 -12.48 -2.72 12.03
N GLU A 68 -12.39 -3.16 13.29
CA GLU A 68 -13.12 -2.56 14.41
C GLU A 68 -12.88 -1.04 14.53
N ASN A 69 -11.63 -0.60 14.37
CA ASN A 69 -11.33 0.83 14.43
C ASN A 69 -11.85 1.58 13.20
N VAL A 70 -11.87 0.93 12.02
CA VAL A 70 -12.49 1.49 10.81
C VAL A 70 -13.99 1.70 11.03
N ASP A 71 -14.67 0.71 11.60
CA ASP A 71 -16.11 0.76 11.88
C ASP A 71 -16.44 1.87 12.89
N ARG A 72 -15.65 1.99 13.97
CA ARG A 72 -15.79 3.08 14.96
C ARG A 72 -15.60 4.47 14.34
N ILE A 73 -14.67 4.62 13.40
CA ILE A 73 -14.47 5.86 12.65
C ILE A 73 -15.69 6.12 11.77
N GLN A 74 -16.13 5.12 11.01
CA GLN A 74 -17.29 5.24 10.13
C GLN A 74 -18.55 5.64 10.90
N GLU A 75 -18.84 5.00 12.04
CA GLU A 75 -19.98 5.34 12.89
C GLU A 75 -19.90 6.79 13.39
N THR A 76 -18.72 7.21 13.83
CA THR A 76 -18.49 8.56 14.35
C THR A 76 -18.80 9.65 13.32
N PHE A 77 -18.40 9.43 12.06
CA PHE A 77 -18.64 10.37 10.96
C PHE A 77 -20.02 10.21 10.31
N THR A 78 -20.64 9.03 10.41
CA THR A 78 -22.05 8.83 10.03
C THR A 78 -22.97 9.61 10.97
N ARG A 79 -22.70 9.53 12.29
CA ARG A 79 -23.45 10.27 13.31
C ARG A 79 -23.23 11.78 13.23
N SER A 80 -22.04 12.22 12.85
CA SER A 80 -21.69 13.65 12.76
C SER A 80 -20.77 13.92 11.57
N PRO A 81 -21.33 14.12 10.37
CA PRO A 81 -20.54 14.29 9.15
C PRO A 81 -19.64 15.53 9.16
N ARG A 82 -20.00 16.56 9.94
CA ARG A 82 -19.22 17.81 10.07
C ARG A 82 -18.17 17.76 11.18
N LYS A 83 -18.02 16.63 11.89
CA LYS A 83 -17.05 16.51 12.99
C LYS A 83 -15.63 16.63 12.43
N SER A 84 -14.78 17.40 13.11
CA SER A 84 -13.39 17.51 12.69
C SER A 84 -12.62 16.24 13.02
N THR A 85 -11.67 15.87 12.16
CA THR A 85 -10.75 14.75 12.37
C THR A 85 -9.99 14.86 13.69
N ARG A 86 -9.61 16.08 14.11
CA ARG A 86 -8.95 16.32 15.40
C ARG A 86 -9.86 16.01 16.59
N LYS A 87 -11.14 16.38 16.53
CA LYS A 87 -12.11 16.05 17.59
C LYS A 87 -12.38 14.54 17.63
N ALA A 88 -12.51 13.90 16.47
CA ALA A 88 -12.66 12.45 16.39
C ALA A 88 -11.43 11.71 16.96
N ALA A 89 -10.22 12.24 16.75
CA ALA A 89 -8.98 11.68 17.32
C ALA A 89 -9.01 11.65 18.86
N VAL A 90 -9.42 12.76 19.48
CA VAL A 90 -9.57 12.84 20.93
C VAL A 90 -10.65 11.89 21.42
N GLN A 91 -11.82 11.86 20.76
CA GLN A 91 -12.95 11.02 21.17
C GLN A 91 -12.64 9.51 21.07
N LEU A 92 -11.92 9.11 20.02
CA LEU A 92 -11.66 7.70 19.74
C LEU A 92 -10.33 7.20 20.32
N HIS A 93 -9.56 8.07 20.97
CA HIS A 93 -8.19 7.79 21.43
C HIS A 93 -7.29 7.23 20.32
N MET A 94 -7.41 7.80 19.12
CA MET A 94 -6.65 7.40 17.94
C MET A 94 -5.84 8.57 17.38
N PRO A 95 -4.66 8.34 16.80
CA PRO A 95 -3.92 9.38 16.11
C PRO A 95 -4.75 10.00 14.98
N HIS A 96 -4.70 11.33 14.86
CA HIS A 96 -5.37 12.07 13.78
C HIS A 96 -5.03 11.54 12.39
N THR A 97 -3.77 11.14 12.16
CA THR A 97 -3.30 10.59 10.89
C THR A 97 -3.95 9.26 10.54
N THR A 98 -4.21 8.40 11.53
CA THR A 98 -4.94 7.14 11.34
C THR A 98 -6.36 7.42 10.86
N ILE A 99 -7.07 8.34 11.53
CA ILE A 99 -8.43 8.72 11.15
C ILE A 99 -8.45 9.31 9.74
N TRP A 100 -7.53 10.22 9.43
CA TRP A 100 -7.42 10.83 8.11
C TRP A 100 -7.15 9.78 7.01
N ASN A 101 -6.22 8.84 7.25
CA ASN A 101 -5.92 7.75 6.32
C ASN A 101 -7.12 6.81 6.12
N VAL A 102 -7.87 6.50 7.17
CA VAL A 102 -9.08 5.66 7.07
C VAL A 102 -10.16 6.37 6.27
N LEU A 103 -10.41 7.66 6.53
CA LEU A 103 -11.40 8.44 5.78
C LEU A 103 -11.09 8.47 4.28
N HIS A 104 -9.86 8.77 3.89
CA HIS A 104 -9.50 8.91 2.47
C HIS A 104 -9.24 7.58 1.74
N ASN A 105 -8.51 6.65 2.36
CA ASN A 105 -8.03 5.44 1.68
C ASN A 105 -8.96 4.23 1.85
N ARG A 106 -9.78 4.20 2.91
CA ARG A 106 -10.67 3.06 3.20
C ARG A 106 -12.14 3.39 2.97
N LEU A 107 -12.60 4.53 3.49
CA LEU A 107 -14.01 4.94 3.42
C LEU A 107 -14.32 5.83 2.22
N HIS A 108 -13.29 6.36 1.54
CA HIS A 108 -13.40 7.29 0.43
C HIS A 108 -14.30 8.51 0.72
N LEU A 109 -14.30 8.94 1.98
CA LEU A 109 -15.00 10.13 2.45
C LEU A 109 -14.11 11.35 2.26
N ASN A 110 -14.50 12.20 1.32
CA ASN A 110 -13.83 13.46 1.06
C ASN A 110 -14.59 14.63 1.69
N ALA A 111 -13.86 15.64 2.15
CA ALA A 111 -14.48 16.86 2.64
C ALA A 111 -15.33 17.50 1.52
N TYR A 112 -16.60 17.75 1.82
CA TYR A 112 -17.48 18.41 0.86
C TYR A 112 -17.01 19.86 0.64
N LYS A 113 -16.89 20.27 -0.63
CA LYS A 113 -16.57 21.65 -0.99
C LYS A 113 -17.81 22.51 -0.81
N VAL A 114 -17.83 23.34 0.24
CA VAL A 114 -18.93 24.27 0.49
C VAL A 114 -19.02 25.27 -0.67
N GLN A 115 -20.16 25.30 -1.34
CA GLN A 115 -20.53 26.38 -2.27
C GLN A 115 -21.35 27.40 -1.50
N ILE A 116 -20.90 28.66 -1.49
CA ILE A 116 -21.66 29.77 -0.93
C ILE A 116 -22.70 30.17 -1.97
N VAL A 117 -23.97 30.00 -1.63
CA VAL A 117 -25.11 30.35 -2.48
C VAL A 117 -25.97 31.39 -1.76
N GLN A 118 -26.76 32.16 -2.51
CA GLN A 118 -27.73 33.08 -1.94
C GLN A 118 -28.73 32.33 -1.05
N ALA A 119 -29.15 32.98 0.04
CA ALA A 119 -30.17 32.42 0.93
C ALA A 119 -31.47 32.22 0.15
N LEU A 120 -32.05 31.02 0.23
CA LEU A 120 -33.36 30.73 -0.36
C LEU A 120 -34.45 31.12 0.65
N HIS A 121 -35.31 32.05 0.25
CA HIS A 121 -36.54 32.39 0.94
C HIS A 121 -37.68 31.44 0.53
N PRO A 122 -38.75 31.31 1.35
CA PRO A 122 -39.86 30.39 1.06
C PRO A 122 -40.50 30.57 -0.32
N ASN A 123 -40.58 31.81 -0.81
CA ASN A 123 -41.16 32.13 -2.12
C ASN A 123 -40.20 31.91 -3.30
N ASP A 124 -38.91 31.64 -3.06
CA ASP A 124 -37.94 31.49 -4.15
C ASP A 124 -38.08 30.14 -4.85
N LYS A 125 -38.49 29.09 -4.14
CA LYS A 125 -38.72 27.76 -4.73
C LYS A 125 -39.82 27.76 -5.80
N PRO A 126 -41.06 28.22 -5.52
CA PRO A 126 -42.12 28.25 -6.54
C PRO A 126 -41.75 29.16 -7.71
N ARG A 127 -41.19 30.35 -7.45
CA ARG A 127 -40.77 31.28 -8.51
C ARG A 127 -39.68 30.72 -9.43
N ARG A 128 -38.71 29.99 -8.88
CA ARG A 128 -37.66 29.33 -9.68
C ARG A 128 -38.21 28.17 -10.50
N PHE A 129 -39.19 27.44 -9.97
CA PHE A 129 -39.86 26.36 -10.69
C PHE A 129 -40.70 26.92 -11.84
N GLU A 130 -41.48 27.98 -11.61
CA GLU A 130 -42.28 28.67 -12.65
C GLU A 130 -41.42 29.31 -13.74
N PHE A 131 -40.24 29.84 -13.42
CA PHE A 131 -39.32 30.42 -14.41
C PHE A 131 -38.61 29.38 -15.29
N ALA A 132 -38.37 28.18 -14.75
CA ALA A 132 -37.61 27.12 -15.43
C ALA A 132 -38.47 26.09 -16.17
N GLY A 133 -39.77 26.04 -15.87
CA GLY A 133 -40.77 25.24 -16.61
C GLY A 133 -41.24 25.95 -17.87
#